data_AF-A0A2T0RBS4-F1
#
_entry.id   AF-A0A2T0RBS4-F1
#
_cell.length_a   1.000
_cell.length_b   1.000
_cell.length_c   1.000
_cell.angle_alpha   90.00
_cell.angle_beta   90.00
_cell.angle_gamma   90.00
#
_symmetry.space_group_name_H-M   'P 1'
#
loop_
_entity.id
_entity.type
_entity.pdbx_description
1 polymer ?
#
loop_
_entity_poly.entity_id
_entity_poly.type
_entity_poly.pdbx_seq_one_letter_code
_entity_poly.pdbx_strand_id
1 'polypeptide(L)'
;MTTPTTPRDRALSVLREQTIELPSWAFGNSGTRFKVFGTPGTPRDPFEKVSDAAQVHRYTGIAPRVSLHIPWDLVEDYGKLAAHAADLGVTIGMVNA
;
A
#
# COMPACT_ATOMS: atom_id res chain seq x y z
N MET A 1 -27.01 -14.18 4.34
CA MET A 1 -26.62 -12.83 4.80
C MET A 1 -27.91 -12.05 5.05
N THR A 2 -28.18 -11.64 6.28
CA THR A 2 -29.38 -10.85 6.62
C THR A 2 -29.26 -9.45 6.05
N THR A 3 -30.31 -8.97 5.36
CA THR A 3 -30.35 -7.61 4.81
C THR A 3 -30.13 -6.58 5.92
N PRO A 4 -29.19 -5.64 5.80
CA PRO A 4 -28.96 -4.62 6.83
C PRO A 4 -30.20 -3.73 6.97
N THR A 5 -30.82 -3.73 8.16
CA THR A 5 -32.14 -3.09 8.37
C THR A 5 -32.02 -1.64 8.86
N THR A 6 -30.90 -1.23 9.45
CA THR A 6 -30.68 0.15 9.92
C THR A 6 -29.70 0.92 9.02
N PRO A 7 -29.76 2.27 8.99
CA PRO A 7 -28.71 3.09 8.35
C PRO A 7 -27.30 2.75 8.84
N ARG A 8 -27.15 2.45 10.14
CA ARG A 8 -25.86 2.07 10.74
C ARG A 8 -25.36 0.75 10.17
N ASP A 9 -26.21 -0.28 10.08
CA ASP A 9 -25.80 -1.59 9.58
C ASP A 9 -25.42 -1.54 8.10
N ARG A 10 -26.13 -0.71 7.32
CA ARG A 10 -25.77 -0.43 5.92
C ARG A 10 -24.39 0.23 5.83
N ALA A 11 -24.14 1.27 6.63
CA ALA A 11 -22.85 1.94 6.66
C ALA A 11 -21.71 0.99 7.06
N LEU A 12 -21.91 0.17 8.10
CA LEU A 12 -20.93 -0.83 8.51
C LEU A 12 -20.69 -1.90 7.44
N SER A 13 -21.71 -2.29 6.66
CA SER A 13 -21.53 -3.21 5.55
C SER A 13 -20.62 -2.61 4.47
N VAL A 14 -20.87 -1.36 4.06
CA VAL A 14 -20.06 -0.68 3.05
C VAL A 14 -18.63 -0.46 3.53
N LEU A 15 -18.44 -0.07 4.80
CA LEU A 15 -17.11 0.15 5.37
C LEU A 15 -16.26 -1.13 5.44
N ARG A 16 -16.87 -2.32 5.53
CA ARG A 16 -16.13 -3.60 5.48
C ARG A 16 -15.58 -3.93 4.09
N GLU A 17 -16.18 -3.37 3.05
CA GLU A 17 -15.77 -3.59 1.66
C GLU A 17 -14.84 -2.48 1.14
N GLN A 18 -14.80 -1.34 1.83
CA GLN A 18 -13.94 -0.22 1.45
C GLN A 18 -12.46 -0.59 1.61
N THR A 19 -11.69 -0.34 0.55
CA THR A 19 -10.24 -0.49 0.55
C THR A 19 -9.57 0.81 0.12
N ILE A 20 -8.35 1.03 0.61
CA ILE A 20 -7.50 2.18 0.27
C ILE A 20 -6.21 1.65 -0.31
N GLU A 21 -5.82 2.15 -1.48
CA GLU A 21 -4.55 1.82 -2.09
C GLU A 21 -3.43 2.67 -1.49
N LEU A 22 -2.30 2.05 -1.18
CA LEU A 22 -1.15 2.74 -0.61
C LEU A 22 -0.14 3.10 -1.69
N PRO A 23 0.30 4.36 -1.77
CA PRO A 23 1.37 4.76 -2.67
C PRO A 23 2.75 4.33 -2.12
N SER A 24 3.53 3.59 -2.90
CA SER A 24 4.90 3.15 -2.53
C SER A 24 5.78 4.32 -2.05
N TRP A 25 5.65 5.49 -2.66
CA TRP A 25 6.49 6.66 -2.39
C TRP A 25 6.20 7.34 -1.06
N ALA A 26 5.08 7.02 -0.40
CA ALA A 26 4.81 7.52 0.95
C ALA A 26 5.70 6.88 2.03
N PHE A 27 6.33 5.74 1.72
CA PHE A 27 7.21 5.02 2.65
C PHE A 27 8.66 5.50 2.58
N GLY A 28 9.06 6.21 1.52
CA GLY A 28 10.36 6.85 1.46
C GLY A 28 10.50 8.03 2.42
N ASN A 29 11.72 8.58 2.53
CA ASN A 29 11.92 9.81 3.29
C ASN A 29 11.10 10.95 2.66
N SER A 30 10.16 11.48 3.42
CA SER A 30 9.39 12.66 3.03
C SER A 30 10.08 13.94 3.50
N GLY A 31 9.81 15.03 2.79
CA GLY A 31 10.35 16.34 3.13
C GLY A 31 9.66 17.43 2.34
N THR A 32 10.18 18.64 2.48
CA THR A 32 9.72 19.79 1.70
C THR A 32 10.80 20.23 0.74
N ARG A 33 10.50 21.23 -0.11
CA ARG A 33 11.50 21.90 -0.96
C ARG A 33 12.71 22.47 -0.19
N PHE A 34 12.62 22.60 1.13
CA PHE A 34 13.70 23.13 1.98
C PHE A 34 14.62 22.04 2.52
N LYS A 35 14.06 20.89 2.93
CA LYS A 35 14.83 19.82 3.56
C LYS A 35 14.07 18.49 3.55
N VAL A 36 14.83 17.41 3.40
CA VAL A 36 14.43 16.04 3.70
C VAL A 36 15.22 15.58 4.93
N PHE A 37 14.54 14.97 5.89
CA PHE A 37 15.15 14.39 7.09
C PHE A 37 14.96 12.88 7.04
N GLY A 38 16.06 12.14 7.03
CA GLY A 38 16.02 10.69 7.02
C GLY A 38 15.66 10.10 8.38
N THR A 39 14.97 8.97 8.36
CA THR A 39 14.71 8.15 9.55
C THR A 39 15.42 6.80 9.45
N PRO A 40 15.90 6.22 10.56
CA PRO A 40 16.39 4.85 10.56
C PRO A 40 15.28 3.87 10.10
N GLY A 41 15.65 2.93 9.23
CA GLY A 41 14.72 1.92 8.72
C GLY A 41 13.88 2.36 7.51
N THR A 42 14.12 3.54 6.94
CA THR A 42 13.47 3.93 5.67
C THR A 42 13.79 2.90 4.56
N PRO A 43 12.79 2.44 3.80
CA PRO A 43 12.96 1.47 2.73
C PRO A 43 13.88 2.00 1.63
N ARG A 44 14.74 1.12 1.14
CA ARG A 44 15.84 1.44 0.22
C ARG A 44 15.52 1.06 -1.23
N ASP A 45 14.57 0.15 -1.41
CA ASP A 45 14.18 -0.38 -2.70
C ASP A 45 12.65 -0.63 -2.77
N PRO A 46 12.11 -0.96 -3.96
CA PRO A 46 10.68 -1.18 -4.12
C PRO A 46 10.14 -2.39 -3.36
N PHE A 47 10.96 -3.42 -3.11
CA PHE A 47 10.55 -4.59 -2.32
C PHE A 47 10.37 -4.23 -0.85
N GLU A 48 11.22 -3.37 -0.30
CA GLU A 48 11.08 -2.85 1.06
C GLU A 48 9.86 -1.94 1.19
N LYS A 49 9.61 -1.05 0.21
CA LYS A 49 8.38 -0.23 0.19
C LYS A 49 7.12 -1.10 0.19
N VAL A 50 7.11 -2.18 -0.59
CA VAL A 50 6.00 -3.17 -0.59
C VAL A 50 5.89 -3.88 0.75
N SER A 51 7.01 -4.24 1.38
CA SER A 51 7.04 -4.85 2.71
C SER A 51 6.43 -3.94 3.78
N ASP A 52 6.75 -2.66 3.75
CA ASP A 52 6.21 -1.67 4.69
C ASP A 52 4.72 -1.41 4.43
N ALA A 53 4.29 -1.35 3.16
CA ALA A 53 2.88 -1.24 2.81
C ALA A 53 2.07 -2.47 3.25
N ALA A 54 2.63 -3.67 3.11
CA ALA A 54 2.04 -4.90 3.61
C ALA A 54 1.90 -4.88 5.14
N GLN A 55 2.84 -4.27 5.85
CA GLN A 55 2.73 -4.10 7.30
C GLN A 55 1.53 -3.22 7.69
N VAL A 56 1.23 -2.17 6.91
CA VAL A 56 0.01 -1.36 7.08
C VAL A 56 -1.23 -2.22 6.82
N HIS A 57 -1.26 -3.01 5.75
CA HIS A 57 -2.40 -3.90 5.48
C HIS A 57 -2.61 -4.91 6.61
N ARG A 58 -1.55 -5.53 7.12
CA ARG A 58 -1.61 -6.50 8.22
C ARG A 58 -2.29 -5.94 9.47
N TYR A 59 -2.05 -4.67 9.80
CA TYR A 59 -2.65 -4.05 10.99
C TYR A 59 -4.02 -3.42 10.74
N THR A 60 -4.30 -2.99 9.51
CA THR A 60 -5.52 -2.22 9.21
C THR A 60 -6.60 -3.05 8.51
N GLY A 61 -6.23 -4.10 7.79
CA GLY A 61 -7.11 -4.93 6.97
C GLY A 61 -7.66 -4.24 5.71
N ILE A 62 -7.46 -2.93 5.52
CA ILE A 62 -8.12 -2.15 4.45
C ILE A 62 -7.21 -1.77 3.29
N ALA A 63 -5.90 -2.04 3.39
CA ALA A 63 -4.91 -1.64 2.39
C ALA A 63 -4.30 -2.77 1.52
N PRO A 64 -5.11 -3.59 0.81
CA PRO A 64 -4.61 -4.79 0.12
C PRO A 64 -3.79 -4.49 -1.15
N ARG A 65 -3.65 -3.23 -1.57
CA ARG A 65 -3.03 -2.84 -2.85
C ARG A 65 -1.96 -1.77 -2.66
N VAL A 66 -0.86 -1.91 -3.40
CA VAL A 66 0.25 -0.96 -3.42
C VAL A 66 0.41 -0.39 -4.82
N SER A 67 0.33 0.93 -4.93
CA SER A 67 0.55 1.65 -6.18
C SER A 67 2.03 1.96 -6.37
N LEU A 68 2.52 1.79 -7.61
CA LEU A 68 3.91 2.05 -7.99
C LEU A 68 4.04 3.39 -8.70
N HIS A 69 5.24 3.97 -8.65
CA HIS A 69 5.62 5.14 -9.44
C HIS A 69 6.91 4.83 -10.19
N ILE A 70 6.88 4.89 -11.51
CA ILE A 70 8.07 4.70 -12.36
C ILE A 70 8.64 6.09 -12.69
N PRO A 71 9.96 6.33 -12.58
CA PRO A 71 11.03 5.35 -12.37
C PRO A 71 11.43 5.08 -10.91
N TRP A 72 10.72 5.62 -9.91
CA TRP A 72 11.11 5.48 -8.50
C TRP A 72 11.02 4.05 -7.96
N ASP A 73 10.16 3.24 -8.58
CA ASP A 73 9.95 1.83 -8.30
C ASP A 73 10.38 0.92 -9.46
N LEU A 74 11.34 1.38 -10.26
CA LEU A 74 11.95 0.56 -11.30
C LEU A 74 12.64 -0.66 -10.67
N VAL A 75 12.33 -1.84 -11.18
CA VAL A 75 13.00 -3.10 -10.85
C VAL A 75 13.35 -3.85 -12.13
N GLU A 76 14.30 -4.78 -12.05
CA GLU A 76 14.67 -5.63 -13.18
C GLU A 76 13.53 -6.58 -13.58
N ASP A 77 12.74 -7.02 -12.61
CA ASP A 77 11.69 -8.03 -12.79
C ASP A 77 10.47 -7.70 -11.92
N TYR A 78 9.42 -7.16 -12.55
CA TYR A 78 8.16 -6.87 -11.90
C TYR A 78 7.38 -8.13 -11.50
N GLY A 79 7.64 -9.27 -12.14
CA GLY A 79 7.06 -10.55 -11.74
C GLY A 79 7.53 -10.97 -10.36
N LYS A 80 8.82 -10.78 -10.05
CA LYS A 80 9.36 -10.99 -8.70
C LYS A 80 8.78 -10.02 -7.68
N LEU A 81 8.61 -8.75 -8.04
CA LEU A 81 8.00 -7.76 -7.15
C LEU A 81 6.53 -8.11 -6.84
N ALA A 82 5.78 -8.56 -7.85
CA ALA A 82 4.40 -8.99 -7.68
C ALA A 82 4.29 -10.27 -6.84
N ALA A 83 5.19 -11.24 -7.02
CA ALA A 83 5.26 -12.44 -6.20
C ALA A 83 5.56 -12.09 -4.73
N HIS A 84 6.53 -11.21 -4.48
CA HIS A 84 6.85 -10.71 -3.14
C HIS A 84 5.66 -10.01 -2.48
N ALA A 85 4.94 -9.17 -3.21
CA ALA A 85 3.70 -8.56 -2.72
C ALA A 85 2.67 -9.62 -2.29
N ALA A 86 2.44 -10.61 -3.16
CA ALA A 86 1.46 -11.67 -2.92
C ALA A 86 1.83 -12.53 -1.69
N ASP A 87 3.12 -12.87 -1.52
CA ASP A 87 3.63 -13.61 -0.35
C ASP A 87 3.38 -12.85 0.97
N LEU A 88 3.30 -11.52 0.91
CA LEU A 88 3.02 -10.65 2.05
C LEU A 88 1.52 -10.31 2.23
N GLY A 89 0.65 -10.83 1.36
CA GLY A 89 -0.79 -10.61 1.43
C GLY A 89 -1.27 -9.28 0.84
N VAL A 90 -0.49 -8.66 -0.05
CA VAL A 90 -0.90 -7.47 -0.82
C VAL A 90 -0.67 -7.69 -2.31
N THR A 91 -1.23 -6.84 -3.17
CA THR A 91 -1.00 -6.91 -4.62
C THR A 91 -0.52 -5.59 -5.18
N ILE A 92 0.20 -5.63 -6.29
CA ILE A 92 0.51 -4.44 -7.08
C ILE A 92 -0.79 -3.91 -7.70
N GLY A 93 -1.01 -2.61 -7.58
CA GLY A 93 -2.17 -1.92 -8.15
C GLY A 93 -1.78 -0.93 -9.23
N MET A 94 -2.25 0.32 -9.14
CA MET A 94 -2.04 1.33 -10.19
C MET A 94 -0.57 1.69 -10.35
N VAL A 95 -0.16 1.94 -11.60
CA VAL A 95 1.17 2.43 -11.96
C VAL A 95 1.08 3.90 -12.36
N ASN A 96 1.92 4.73 -11.76
CA ASN A 96 2.04 6.16 -12.04
C ASN A 96 3.36 6.42 -12.79
N ALA A 97 3.36 7.49 -13.60
CA ALA A 97 4.49 7.94 -14.40
C ALA A 97 4.90 9.36 -14.00
#